data_AF-Q9VY49-F1
#
_entry.id   AF-Q9VY49-F1
#
_cell.length_a   1.000
_cell.length_b   1.000
_cell.length_c   1.000
_cell.angle_alpha   90.00
_cell.angle_beta   90.00
_cell.angle_gamma   90.00
#
_symmetry.space_group_name_H-M   'P 1'
#
loop_
_entity.id
_entity.type
_entity.pdbx_description
1 polymer ?
#
loop_
_entity_poly.entity_id
_entity_poly.type
_entity_poly.pdbx_seq_one_letter_code
_entity_poly.pdbx_strand_id
1 'polypeptide(L)'
;MLAMHRWILLLLAGFLATGRAEDLLELSCSSDAQCAQFERGRCVDMACICTARGSGERVPCTPLEERLKLTNIIGGACPCPMPNAICHTRWQQCHCSEGHVSSDDRRRCLPAVVPVGGSCEFQQQCQRADRFSSCIGNQCLCLNQFEFHEGRCLSVLQSSCLEDKDCGSCGASICLTKTKRCGCSKNFVHNHNMTKCIKGSAYGDTCEHSSPCKLNLGADGRCLDHLCVCRSTHYPKRVANEVAKDENDDLDAVNNLERITCAPIVPFGALCRNDSECRMQPMDQENATASIGHPMVCNWGECSCSKTHRLEDNKCVFVENSATNYQLRGFVAFLCIQFTMILY
;
A
#
# COMPACT_ATOMS: atom_id res chain seq x y z
N MET A 1 90.96 2.71 -10.53
CA MET A 1 90.15 3.04 -9.34
C MET A 1 89.13 4.18 -9.54
N LEU A 2 89.12 4.93 -10.65
CA LEU A 2 88.07 5.96 -10.88
C LEU A 2 86.81 5.48 -11.64
N ALA A 3 86.83 4.32 -12.31
CA ALA A 3 85.68 3.86 -13.12
C ALA A 3 84.57 3.17 -12.29
N MET A 4 84.90 2.64 -11.11
CA MET A 4 83.95 1.85 -10.30
C MET A 4 83.02 2.71 -9.43
N HIS A 5 83.34 3.99 -9.18
CA HIS A 5 82.50 4.85 -8.34
C HIS A 5 81.33 5.50 -9.07
N ARG A 6 81.31 5.52 -10.42
CA ARG A 6 80.18 6.05 -11.18
C ARG A 6 78.99 5.09 -11.23
N TRP A 7 79.21 3.78 -11.07
CA TRP A 7 78.13 2.79 -11.11
C TRP A 7 77.37 2.68 -9.80
N ILE A 8 78.03 2.94 -8.66
CA ILE A 8 77.39 2.86 -7.34
C ILE A 8 76.41 4.02 -7.12
N LEU A 9 76.70 5.22 -7.64
CA LEU A 9 75.81 6.38 -7.53
C LEU A 9 74.56 6.27 -8.42
N LEU A 10 74.63 5.55 -9.55
CA LEU A 10 73.47 5.31 -10.41
C LEU A 10 72.50 4.26 -9.85
N LEU A 11 72.97 3.34 -9.01
CA LEU A 11 72.11 2.34 -8.36
C LEU A 11 71.33 2.92 -7.16
N LEU A 12 71.77 4.01 -6.56
CA LEU A 12 71.09 4.63 -5.41
C LEU A 12 69.97 5.62 -5.79
N ALA A 13 69.87 6.03 -7.05
CA ALA A 13 68.82 6.94 -7.52
C ALA A 13 67.60 6.22 -8.14
N GLY A 14 67.60 4.88 -8.20
CA GLY A 14 66.58 4.09 -8.89
C GLY A 14 65.37 3.63 -8.05
N PHE A 15 65.34 3.92 -6.75
CA PHE A 15 64.21 3.50 -5.88
C PHE A 15 63.28 4.68 -5.57
N LEU A 16 62.65 5.23 -6.62
CA LEU A 16 61.45 6.06 -6.50
C LEU A 16 60.31 5.35 -7.23
N ALA A 17 59.78 4.30 -6.59
CA ALA A 17 58.57 3.62 -7.03
C ALA A 17 57.59 3.54 -5.85
N THR A 18 56.76 4.60 -5.75
CA THR A 18 55.31 4.47 -5.58
C THR A 18 54.81 3.39 -4.61
N GLY A 19 55.07 3.58 -3.32
CA GLY A 19 54.21 2.98 -2.30
C GLY A 19 52.96 3.83 -2.17
N ARG A 20 51.85 3.41 -2.80
CA ARG A 20 50.53 3.94 -2.50
C ARG A 20 50.24 3.61 -1.04
N ALA A 21 50.29 4.64 -0.18
CA ALA A 21 49.61 4.60 1.10
C ALA A 21 48.11 4.65 0.80
N GLU A 22 47.53 3.51 0.45
CA GLU A 22 46.14 3.29 0.82
C GLU A 22 46.16 3.26 2.34
N ASP A 23 45.68 4.34 2.96
CA ASP A 23 45.43 4.47 4.39
C ASP A 23 44.44 3.36 4.79
N LEU A 24 44.99 2.15 4.93
CA LEU A 24 44.29 0.95 5.31
C LEU A 24 44.11 1.07 6.81
N LEU A 25 42.92 1.50 7.21
CA LEU A 25 42.44 1.52 8.58
C LEU A 25 42.85 0.20 9.26
N GLU A 26 43.94 0.22 10.04
CA GLU A 26 44.50 -0.97 10.66
C GLU A 26 43.49 -1.51 11.67
N LEU A 27 42.74 -2.53 11.24
CA LEU A 27 41.71 -3.21 12.02
C LEU A 27 42.37 -4.16 13.02
N SER A 28 43.10 -3.58 13.97
CA SER A 28 43.75 -4.32 15.05
C SER A 28 42.71 -4.90 16.01
N CYS A 29 42.94 -6.13 16.47
CA CYS A 29 42.10 -6.80 17.45
C CYS A 29 42.94 -7.58 18.46
N SER A 30 42.37 -7.83 19.63
CA SER A 30 42.91 -8.72 20.68
C SER A 30 41.98 -9.90 20.96
N SER A 31 40.74 -9.87 20.45
CA SER A 31 39.77 -10.96 20.59
C SER A 31 38.74 -10.94 19.46
N ASP A 32 38.11 -12.09 19.20
CA ASP A 32 37.02 -12.23 18.22
C ASP A 32 35.85 -11.27 18.47
N ALA A 33 35.62 -10.86 19.72
CA ALA A 33 34.56 -9.92 20.08
C ALA A 33 34.68 -8.57 19.35
N GLN A 34 35.91 -8.11 19.07
CA GLN A 34 36.14 -6.86 18.32
C GLN A 34 35.89 -7.00 16.81
N CYS A 35 35.97 -8.23 16.29
CA CYS A 35 35.70 -8.53 14.88
C CYS A 35 34.23 -8.88 14.63
N ALA A 36 33.41 -8.96 15.69
CA ALA A 36 31.99 -9.26 15.60
C ALA A 36 31.20 -8.22 14.80
N GLN A 37 31.75 -7.02 14.57
CA GLN A 37 31.15 -6.01 13.70
C GLN A 37 31.21 -6.37 12.21
N PHE A 38 31.98 -7.38 11.80
CA PHE A 38 32.10 -7.82 10.41
C PHE A 38 31.46 -9.19 10.21
N GLU A 39 30.85 -9.43 9.05
CA GLU A 39 30.26 -10.73 8.77
C GLU A 39 31.35 -11.81 8.77
N ARG A 40 31.27 -12.75 9.72
CA ARG A 40 32.25 -13.84 9.89
C ARG A 40 33.68 -13.33 10.13
N GLY A 41 33.81 -12.16 10.74
CA GLY A 41 35.09 -11.64 11.22
C GLY A 41 35.60 -12.43 12.43
N ARG A 42 36.88 -12.83 12.39
CA ARG A 42 37.60 -13.41 13.53
C ARG A 42 38.92 -12.71 13.73
N CYS A 43 39.38 -12.64 14.97
CA CYS A 43 40.66 -12.07 15.31
C CYS A 43 41.75 -13.12 15.13
N VAL A 44 42.59 -12.91 14.12
CA VAL A 44 43.72 -13.80 13.80
C VAL A 44 44.95 -12.92 13.68
N ASP A 45 45.99 -13.23 14.46
CA ASP A 45 47.26 -12.49 14.47
C ASP A 45 47.08 -10.97 14.65
N MET A 46 46.21 -10.61 15.59
CA MET A 46 45.83 -9.22 15.90
C MET A 46 45.14 -8.45 14.78
N ALA A 47 44.66 -9.12 13.72
CA ALA A 47 43.90 -8.50 12.64
C ALA A 47 42.52 -9.18 12.49
N CYS A 48 41.49 -8.40 12.21
CA CYS A 48 40.19 -8.96 11.86
C CYS A 48 40.21 -9.53 10.43
N ILE A 49 39.98 -10.84 10.31
CA ILE A 49 39.94 -11.56 9.03
C ILE A 49 38.53 -12.10 8.78
N CYS A 50 38.02 -11.87 7.57
CA CYS A 50 36.71 -12.36 7.14
C CYS A 50 36.84 -13.45 6.08
N THR A 51 35.94 -14.44 6.12
CA THR A 51 36.01 -15.63 5.26
C THR A 51 34.73 -15.86 4.45
N ALA A 52 34.88 -16.35 3.22
CA ALA A 52 33.79 -16.72 2.32
C ALA A 52 32.98 -17.92 2.81
N ARG A 53 31.73 -18.02 2.36
CA ARG A 53 30.79 -19.03 2.85
C ARG A 53 31.14 -20.36 2.20
N GLY A 54 31.52 -21.35 2.99
CA GLY A 54 31.79 -22.71 2.52
C GLY A 54 33.20 -22.99 2.02
N SER A 55 33.98 -21.98 1.60
CA SER A 55 35.36 -22.17 1.14
C SER A 55 36.43 -21.84 2.19
N GLY A 56 36.10 -21.04 3.21
CA GLY A 56 37.08 -20.55 4.19
C GLY A 56 38.11 -19.56 3.60
N GLU A 57 37.95 -19.19 2.33
CA GLU A 57 38.82 -18.25 1.62
C GLU A 57 38.70 -16.84 2.20
N ARG A 58 39.83 -16.13 2.30
CA ARG A 58 39.85 -14.75 2.82
C ARG A 58 39.15 -13.81 1.84
N VAL A 59 38.21 -13.03 2.34
CA VAL A 59 37.48 -12.01 1.56
C VAL A 59 37.55 -10.66 2.28
N PRO A 60 37.37 -9.53 1.57
CA PRO A 60 37.24 -8.23 2.20
C PRO A 60 36.14 -8.24 3.27
N CYS A 61 36.43 -7.69 4.45
CA CYS A 61 35.48 -7.63 5.54
C CYS A 61 34.36 -6.64 5.22
N THR A 62 33.12 -7.13 5.18
CA THR A 62 31.93 -6.29 5.08
C THR A 62 31.38 -6.03 6.48
N PRO A 63 31.22 -4.75 6.91
CA PRO A 63 30.56 -4.43 8.16
C PRO A 63 29.17 -5.05 8.19
N LEU A 64 28.79 -5.68 9.31
CA LEU A 64 27.43 -6.11 9.55
C LEU A 64 26.48 -4.93 9.39
N GLU A 65 26.87 -3.73 9.84
CA GLU A 65 26.11 -2.49 9.69
C GLU A 65 25.88 -2.09 8.23
N GLU A 66 26.69 -2.53 7.26
CA GLU A 66 26.36 -2.31 5.84
C GLU A 66 25.21 -3.18 5.37
N ARG A 67 25.03 -4.37 5.97
CA ARG A 67 23.88 -5.25 5.71
C ARG A 67 22.69 -4.92 6.62
N LEU A 68 22.98 -4.48 7.83
CA LEU A 68 22.08 -4.00 8.86
C LEU A 68 21.98 -2.47 8.81
N LYS A 69 22.16 -1.86 7.62
CA LYS A 69 21.85 -0.44 7.42
C LYS A 69 20.44 -0.32 7.93
N LEU A 70 20.26 0.32 9.10
CA LEU A 70 18.96 0.48 9.71
C LEU A 70 18.15 1.31 8.73
N THR A 71 17.44 0.65 7.83
CA THR A 71 16.59 1.34 6.88
C THR A 71 15.38 1.75 7.69
N ASN A 72 15.28 3.03 7.99
CA ASN A 72 14.04 3.65 8.47
C ASN A 72 13.06 3.83 7.31
N ILE A 73 12.96 2.85 6.40
CA ILE A 73 12.13 2.87 5.21
C ILE A 73 11.12 1.73 5.33
N ILE A 74 9.83 2.04 5.22
CA ILE A 74 8.76 1.07 5.11
C ILE A 74 8.90 0.33 3.78
N GLY A 75 8.93 -1.01 3.84
CA GLY A 75 9.36 -1.93 2.79
C GLY A 75 10.85 -2.30 2.84
N GLY A 76 11.65 -1.62 3.66
CA GLY A 76 13.07 -1.90 3.88
C GLY A 76 13.32 -3.09 4.82
N ALA A 77 14.59 -3.45 5.03
CA ALA A 77 14.99 -4.61 5.84
C ALA A 77 14.85 -4.36 7.36
N CYS A 78 14.58 -5.42 8.11
CA CYS A 78 14.54 -5.38 9.57
C CYS A 78 15.96 -5.24 10.19
N PRO A 79 16.10 -4.65 11.40
CA PRO A 79 15.04 -4.20 12.32
C PRO A 79 14.39 -2.86 11.92
N CYS A 80 13.17 -2.62 12.42
CA CYS A 80 12.36 -1.44 12.12
C CYS A 80 12.42 -0.44 13.28
N PRO A 81 13.30 0.57 13.24
CA PRO A 81 13.53 1.45 14.38
C PRO A 81 12.42 2.50 14.57
N MET A 82 11.57 2.73 13.57
CA MET A 82 10.54 3.78 13.64
C MET A 82 9.31 3.35 14.45
N PRO A 83 8.61 4.30 15.11
CA PRO A 83 7.36 4.01 15.80
C PRO A 83 6.29 3.43 14.89
N ASN A 84 5.47 2.53 15.43
CA ASN A 84 4.36 1.87 14.73
C ASN A 84 4.79 1.07 13.49
N ALA A 85 6.08 0.77 13.31
CA ALA A 85 6.54 -0.20 12.34
C ALA A 85 6.83 -1.54 13.00
N ILE A 86 6.50 -2.61 12.30
CA ILE A 86 6.71 -4.00 12.71
C ILE A 86 7.50 -4.74 11.64
N CYS A 87 8.38 -5.63 12.08
CA CYS A 87 9.11 -6.52 11.17
C CYS A 87 8.19 -7.68 10.75
N HIS A 88 7.90 -7.80 9.46
CA HIS A 88 7.16 -8.93 8.93
C HIS A 88 8.07 -10.16 8.85
N THR A 89 7.80 -11.16 9.70
CA THR A 89 8.68 -12.32 9.89
C THR A 89 8.98 -13.10 8.62
N ARG A 90 8.00 -13.24 7.71
CA ARG A 90 8.17 -13.99 6.45
C ARG A 90 9.11 -13.32 5.46
N TRP A 91 9.10 -11.99 5.38
CA TRP A 91 9.80 -11.22 4.37
C TRP A 91 11.01 -10.48 4.92
N GLN A 92 11.15 -10.43 6.26
CA GLN A 92 12.17 -9.64 6.95
C GLN A 92 12.14 -8.17 6.53
N GLN A 93 10.94 -7.64 6.33
CA GLN A 93 10.70 -6.26 5.89
C GLN A 93 9.88 -5.46 6.90
N CYS A 94 10.08 -4.16 6.91
CA CYS A 94 9.35 -3.23 7.77
C CYS A 94 8.00 -2.86 7.17
N HIS A 95 6.93 -3.03 7.94
CA HIS A 95 5.58 -2.61 7.58
C HIS A 95 4.97 -1.79 8.70
N CYS A 96 4.02 -0.92 8.36
CA CYS A 96 3.22 -0.28 9.38
C CYS A 96 2.32 -1.29 10.09
N SER A 97 2.22 -1.12 11.41
CA SER A 97 1.29 -1.86 12.25
C SER A 97 -0.15 -1.63 11.81
N GLU A 98 -1.06 -2.42 12.34
CA GLU A 98 -2.49 -2.25 12.09
C GLU A 98 -2.96 -0.83 12.48
N GLY A 99 -3.90 -0.29 11.72
CA GLY A 99 -4.38 1.09 11.90
C GLY A 99 -3.42 2.18 11.40
N HIS A 100 -2.27 1.83 10.81
CA HIS A 100 -1.30 2.81 10.28
C HIS A 100 -1.01 2.58 8.78
N VAL A 101 -0.62 3.65 8.10
CA VAL A 101 -0.20 3.68 6.69
C VAL A 101 1.18 4.34 6.56
N SER A 102 1.93 3.95 5.54
CA SER A 102 3.23 4.57 5.24
C SER A 102 3.03 6.05 4.87
N SER A 103 3.90 6.92 5.37
CA SER A 103 4.06 8.28 4.83
C SER A 103 4.54 8.25 3.38
N ASP A 104 4.47 9.40 2.70
CA ASP A 104 4.82 9.54 1.28
C ASP A 104 6.30 9.24 1.04
N ASP A 105 7.15 9.72 1.95
CA ASP A 105 8.59 9.44 1.98
C ASP A 105 8.94 8.03 2.49
N ARG A 106 7.94 7.24 2.90
CA ARG A 106 8.05 5.91 3.51
C ARG A 106 8.88 5.84 4.78
N ARG A 107 9.10 6.95 5.49
CA ARG A 107 9.95 6.94 6.70
C ARG A 107 9.17 6.83 8.00
N ARG A 108 7.85 6.98 7.94
CA ARG A 108 6.97 7.06 9.11
C ARG A 108 5.72 6.22 8.88
N CYS A 109 5.15 5.75 9.97
CA CYS A 109 3.83 5.13 9.98
C CYS A 109 2.84 6.14 10.57
N LEU A 110 1.92 6.61 9.73
CA LEU A 110 0.91 7.61 10.06
C LEU A 110 -0.42 6.91 10.39
N PRO A 111 -1.26 7.47 11.27
CA PRO A 111 -2.59 6.93 11.51
C PRO A 111 -3.40 6.82 10.20
N ALA A 112 -4.01 5.66 9.94
CA ALA A 112 -4.79 5.43 8.74
C ALA A 112 -6.12 6.20 8.72
N VAL A 113 -6.59 6.65 9.89
CA VAL A 113 -7.82 7.39 10.10
C VAL A 113 -7.52 8.58 11.01
N VAL A 114 -7.88 9.78 10.57
CA VAL A 114 -7.65 11.02 11.31
C VAL A 114 -8.97 11.80 11.39
N PRO A 115 -9.46 12.16 12.60
CA PRO A 115 -10.69 12.92 12.75
C PRO A 115 -10.54 14.36 12.26
N VAL A 116 -11.67 15.03 12.03
CA VAL A 116 -11.69 16.47 11.67
C VAL A 116 -10.97 17.30 12.74
N GLY A 117 -10.12 18.23 12.31
CA GLY A 117 -9.21 19.02 13.14
C GLY A 117 -7.85 18.36 13.39
N GLY A 118 -7.70 17.06 13.11
CA GLY A 118 -6.43 16.34 13.23
C GLY A 118 -5.46 16.62 12.09
N SER A 119 -4.17 16.34 12.32
CA SER A 119 -3.13 16.49 11.29
C SER A 119 -3.10 15.30 10.33
N CYS A 120 -3.01 15.59 9.03
CA CYS A 120 -3.04 14.60 7.97
C CYS A 120 -1.97 14.88 6.91
N GLU A 121 -1.63 13.84 6.16
CA GLU A 121 -0.74 13.90 4.98
C GLU A 121 -1.51 13.51 3.72
N PHE A 122 -2.46 12.59 3.84
CA PHE A 122 -3.27 12.08 2.74
C PHE A 122 -4.77 12.35 2.93
N GLN A 123 -5.47 12.52 1.81
CA GLN A 123 -6.92 12.71 1.77
C GLN A 123 -7.68 11.56 2.42
N GLN A 124 -7.23 10.32 2.20
CA GLN A 124 -7.89 9.12 2.69
C GLN A 124 -7.92 9.04 4.22
N GLN A 125 -6.95 9.65 4.91
CA GLN A 125 -6.92 9.66 6.38
C GLN A 125 -8.15 10.36 6.94
N CYS A 126 -8.50 11.52 6.37
CA CYS A 126 -9.68 12.29 6.74
C CYS A 126 -10.97 11.60 6.26
N GLN A 127 -10.98 11.17 4.99
CA GLN A 127 -12.16 10.60 4.34
C GLN A 127 -12.65 9.29 4.97
N ARG A 128 -11.75 8.53 5.61
CA ARG A 128 -12.11 7.33 6.39
C ARG A 128 -12.78 7.67 7.72
N ALA A 129 -12.44 8.82 8.33
CA ALA A 129 -13.10 9.30 9.54
C ALA A 129 -14.45 9.94 9.21
N ASP A 130 -14.46 10.83 8.21
CA ASP A 130 -15.66 11.46 7.68
C ASP A 130 -15.53 11.64 6.16
N ARG A 131 -16.45 11.03 5.41
CA ARG A 131 -16.49 11.04 3.94
C ARG A 131 -16.60 12.43 3.30
N PHE A 132 -17.03 13.43 4.07
CA PHE A 132 -17.14 14.83 3.65
C PHE A 132 -16.02 15.70 4.24
N SER A 133 -14.94 15.07 4.71
CA SER A 133 -13.71 15.75 5.11
C SER A 133 -12.57 15.50 4.11
N SER A 134 -11.58 16.40 4.13
CA SER A 134 -10.44 16.40 3.23
C SER A 134 -9.22 16.98 3.94
N CYS A 135 -8.03 16.51 3.58
CA CYS A 135 -6.77 17.03 4.07
C CYS A 135 -6.42 18.34 3.36
N ILE A 136 -6.57 19.47 4.06
CA ILE A 136 -6.33 20.82 3.52
C ILE A 136 -5.34 21.50 4.47
N GLY A 137 -4.18 21.92 3.95
CA GLY A 137 -3.14 22.52 4.78
C GLY A 137 -2.63 21.60 5.90
N ASN A 138 -2.49 20.30 5.61
CA ASN A 138 -2.12 19.25 6.56
C ASN A 138 -3.09 19.07 7.75
N GLN A 139 -4.34 19.52 7.60
CA GLN A 139 -5.39 19.30 8.60
C GLN A 139 -6.65 18.74 7.95
N CYS A 140 -7.32 17.83 8.65
CA CYS A 140 -8.61 17.30 8.20
C CYS A 140 -9.70 18.34 8.43
N LEU A 141 -10.25 18.91 7.35
CA LEU A 141 -11.30 19.91 7.40
C LEU A 141 -12.53 19.41 6.63
N CYS A 142 -13.71 19.89 7.00
CA CYS A 142 -14.91 19.64 6.22
C CYS A 142 -14.80 20.29 4.84
N LEU A 143 -15.34 19.62 3.83
CA LEU A 143 -15.44 20.14 2.48
C LEU A 143 -16.37 21.36 2.42
N ASN A 144 -16.25 22.15 1.35
CA ASN A 144 -17.17 23.24 1.07
C ASN A 144 -18.63 22.73 1.11
N GLN A 145 -19.53 23.55 1.64
CA GLN A 145 -20.95 23.21 1.88
C GLN A 145 -21.18 22.20 3.01
N PHE A 146 -20.13 21.83 3.75
CA PHE A 146 -20.24 21.04 4.96
C PHE A 146 -19.64 21.80 6.14
N GLU A 147 -20.25 21.64 7.31
CA GLU A 147 -19.82 22.28 8.56
C GLU A 147 -19.58 21.24 9.64
N PHE A 148 -18.56 21.49 10.46
CA PHE A 148 -18.25 20.63 11.58
C PHE A 148 -19.26 20.82 12.73
N HIS A 149 -20.05 19.78 12.98
CA HIS A 149 -21.04 19.71 14.04
C HIS A 149 -20.96 18.35 14.72
N GLU A 150 -20.84 18.33 16.06
CA GLU A 150 -20.82 17.10 16.88
C GLU A 150 -19.87 15.99 16.37
N GLY A 151 -18.65 16.37 15.97
CA GLY A 151 -17.64 15.40 15.53
C GLY A 151 -17.77 14.95 14.08
N ARG A 152 -18.68 15.54 13.29
CA ARG A 152 -18.95 15.15 11.89
C ARG A 152 -19.10 16.36 10.98
N CYS A 153 -18.94 16.15 9.68
CA CYS A 153 -19.20 17.15 8.66
C CYS A 153 -20.65 17.04 8.18
N LEU A 154 -21.52 17.93 8.64
CA LEU A 154 -22.92 17.99 8.23
C LEU A 154 -23.10 18.94 7.04
N SER A 155 -23.93 18.51 6.10
CA SER A 155 -24.26 19.27 4.90
C SER A 155 -25.07 20.52 5.26
N VAL A 156 -24.70 21.69 4.74
CA VAL A 156 -25.34 22.98 5.01
C VAL A 156 -26.32 23.34 3.89
N LEU A 157 -27.48 23.88 4.24
CA LEU A 157 -28.51 24.39 3.33
C LEU A 157 -28.44 25.91 3.20
N GLN A 158 -29.13 26.45 2.20
CA GLN A 158 -29.22 27.90 1.98
C GLN A 158 -30.07 28.61 3.05
N SER A 159 -31.08 27.93 3.59
CA SER A 159 -32.01 28.45 4.58
C SER A 159 -31.30 28.84 5.88
N SER A 160 -31.63 30.01 6.41
CA SER A 160 -31.13 30.48 7.72
C SER A 160 -32.09 30.08 8.83
N CYS A 161 -31.57 29.96 10.05
CA CYS A 161 -32.35 29.55 11.22
C CYS A 161 -31.77 30.17 12.50
N LEU A 162 -32.61 30.24 13.53
CA LEU A 162 -32.24 30.52 14.91
C LEU A 162 -32.43 29.27 15.78
N GLU A 163 -33.45 28.47 15.49
CA GLU A 163 -33.78 27.23 16.18
C GLU A 163 -34.10 26.12 15.17
N ASP A 164 -34.05 24.85 15.61
CA ASP A 164 -34.31 23.69 14.74
C ASP A 164 -35.68 23.73 14.06
N LYS A 165 -36.66 24.36 14.71
CA LYS A 165 -38.04 24.49 14.19
C LYS A 165 -38.09 25.30 12.90
N ASP A 166 -37.17 26.24 12.69
CA ASP A 166 -37.09 27.04 11.47
C ASP A 166 -36.72 26.18 10.25
N CYS A 167 -36.02 25.07 10.50
CA CYS A 167 -35.57 24.13 9.47
C CYS A 167 -36.59 23.05 9.14
N GLY A 168 -37.72 22.96 9.85
CA GLY A 168 -38.69 21.86 9.69
C GLY A 168 -39.23 21.67 8.26
N SER A 169 -39.25 22.73 7.44
CA SER A 169 -39.65 22.68 6.03
C SER A 169 -38.63 22.00 5.10
N CYS A 170 -37.38 21.85 5.54
CA CYS A 170 -36.27 21.34 4.73
C CYS A 170 -36.08 19.81 4.84
N GLY A 171 -37.00 19.11 5.52
CA GLY A 171 -36.93 17.66 5.75
C GLY A 171 -36.08 17.32 6.98
N ALA A 172 -35.25 16.27 6.87
CA ALA A 172 -34.37 15.81 7.95
C ALA A 172 -33.20 16.79 8.18
N SER A 173 -33.51 17.91 8.83
CA SER A 173 -32.58 19.03 9.05
C SER A 173 -32.67 19.60 10.47
N ILE A 174 -31.58 20.21 10.89
CA ILE A 174 -31.38 20.86 12.19
C ILE A 174 -30.77 22.25 11.98
N CYS A 175 -30.82 23.11 12.99
CA CYS A 175 -30.19 24.41 12.94
C CYS A 175 -28.75 24.37 13.44
N LEU A 176 -27.80 24.68 12.55
CA LEU A 176 -26.39 24.79 12.89
C LEU A 176 -26.13 26.16 13.53
N THR A 177 -26.19 26.21 14.86
CA THR A 177 -26.15 27.46 15.65
C THR A 177 -24.93 28.34 15.38
N LYS A 178 -23.79 27.75 15.00
CA LYS A 178 -22.55 28.47 14.68
C LYS A 178 -22.64 29.30 13.40
N THR A 179 -23.23 28.75 12.33
CA THR A 179 -23.42 29.46 11.05
C THR A 179 -24.81 30.07 10.90
N LYS A 180 -25.74 29.77 11.81
CA LYS A 180 -27.16 30.17 11.75
C LYS A 180 -27.83 29.71 10.45
N ARG A 181 -27.47 28.51 10.00
CA ARG A 181 -27.99 27.87 8.78
C ARG A 181 -28.55 26.50 9.09
N CYS A 182 -29.57 26.11 8.33
CA CYS A 182 -30.08 24.75 8.40
C CYS A 182 -29.04 23.78 7.85
N GLY A 183 -28.84 22.66 8.52
CA GLY A 183 -27.96 21.58 8.09
C GLY A 183 -28.71 20.26 8.08
N CYS A 184 -28.27 19.31 7.26
CA CYS A 184 -28.87 17.99 7.19
C CYS A 184 -28.39 17.11 8.34
N SER A 185 -29.33 16.37 8.93
CA SER A 185 -29.06 15.40 9.99
C SER A 185 -28.16 14.25 9.51
N LYS A 186 -27.67 13.45 10.45
CA LYS A 186 -26.88 12.24 10.16
C LYS A 186 -27.57 11.39 9.08
N ASN A 187 -26.78 10.91 8.11
CA ASN A 187 -27.22 10.10 6.96
C ASN A 187 -28.05 10.83 5.89
N PHE A 188 -28.17 12.16 5.97
CA PHE A 188 -28.79 12.98 4.93
C PHE A 188 -27.78 14.01 4.39
N VAL A 189 -27.98 14.42 3.15
CA VAL A 189 -27.21 15.48 2.48
C VAL A 189 -28.15 16.42 1.76
N HIS A 190 -27.67 17.60 1.40
CA HIS A 190 -28.44 18.55 0.62
C HIS A 190 -28.75 18.00 -0.78
N ASN A 191 -29.88 18.39 -1.37
CA ASN A 191 -30.13 18.23 -2.80
C ASN A 191 -29.21 19.14 -3.64
N HIS A 192 -29.25 19.01 -4.97
CA HIS A 192 -28.43 19.83 -5.87
C HIS A 192 -28.59 21.34 -5.60
N ASN A 193 -29.81 21.78 -5.30
CA ASN A 193 -30.12 23.20 -5.07
C ASN A 193 -29.89 23.67 -3.62
N MET A 194 -29.43 22.79 -2.72
CA MET A 194 -29.19 23.11 -1.30
C MET A 194 -30.41 23.64 -0.53
N THR A 195 -31.61 23.17 -0.89
CA THR A 195 -32.89 23.60 -0.31
C THR A 195 -33.55 22.57 0.59
N LYS A 196 -33.20 21.29 0.47
CA LYS A 196 -33.77 20.20 1.27
C LYS A 196 -32.76 19.10 1.50
N CYS A 197 -32.98 18.33 2.56
CA CYS A 197 -32.21 17.15 2.88
C CYS A 197 -32.78 15.91 2.19
N ILE A 198 -31.91 15.14 1.55
CA ILE A 198 -32.22 13.91 0.82
C ILE A 198 -31.38 12.76 1.37
N LYS A 199 -31.91 11.54 1.25
CA LYS A 199 -31.21 10.31 1.63
C LYS A 199 -30.05 10.02 0.67
N GLY A 200 -29.12 9.19 1.11
CA GLY A 200 -28.04 8.68 0.27
C GLY A 200 -28.55 7.78 -0.85
N SER A 201 -27.88 7.86 -2.01
CA SER A 201 -28.14 7.04 -3.19
C SER A 201 -27.14 5.87 -3.24
N ALA A 202 -27.61 4.66 -3.52
CA ALA A 202 -26.80 3.45 -3.65
C ALA A 202 -26.10 3.38 -5.02
N TYR A 203 -25.30 2.33 -5.25
CA TYR A 203 -24.62 2.12 -6.53
C TYR A 203 -25.64 1.89 -7.65
N GLY A 204 -25.52 2.63 -8.75
CA GLY A 204 -26.44 2.55 -9.89
C GLY A 204 -27.75 3.33 -9.71
N ASP A 205 -27.99 3.94 -8.54
CA ASP A 205 -29.15 4.81 -8.34
C ASP A 205 -28.99 6.13 -9.10
N THR A 206 -30.13 6.76 -9.40
CA THR A 206 -30.13 8.08 -10.04
C THR A 206 -29.62 9.17 -9.09
N CYS A 207 -28.92 10.15 -9.66
CA CYS A 207 -28.35 11.27 -8.93
C CYS A 207 -28.28 12.54 -9.79
N GLU A 208 -28.33 13.68 -9.11
CA GLU A 208 -28.12 15.00 -9.73
C GLU A 208 -26.71 15.55 -9.44
N HIS A 209 -26.10 15.12 -8.34
CA HIS A 209 -24.76 15.49 -7.92
C HIS A 209 -24.15 14.42 -7.01
N SER A 210 -22.87 14.54 -6.65
CA SER A 210 -22.12 13.47 -6.02
C SER A 210 -22.38 13.25 -4.52
N SER A 211 -22.91 14.25 -3.79
CA SER A 211 -23.06 14.13 -2.32
C SER A 211 -23.95 12.97 -1.86
N PRO A 212 -25.10 12.68 -2.51
CA PRO A 212 -25.95 11.53 -2.18
C PRO A 212 -25.23 10.20 -2.42
N CYS A 213 -24.44 10.09 -3.48
CA CYS A 213 -23.67 8.87 -3.77
C CYS A 213 -22.62 8.60 -2.68
N LYS A 214 -22.00 9.65 -2.12
CA LYS A 214 -20.95 9.49 -1.10
C LYS A 214 -21.48 8.87 0.19
N LEU A 215 -22.75 9.07 0.54
CA LEU A 215 -23.36 8.53 1.75
C LEU A 215 -23.40 6.99 1.79
N ASN A 216 -23.56 6.33 0.64
CA ASN A 216 -23.58 4.87 0.62
C ASN A 216 -22.27 4.29 0.07
N LEU A 217 -21.67 4.94 -0.93
CA LEU A 217 -20.48 4.43 -1.61
C LEU A 217 -19.15 4.79 -0.93
N GLY A 218 -19.15 5.75 0.01
CA GLY A 218 -17.95 6.33 0.60
C GLY A 218 -17.47 7.59 -0.14
N ALA A 219 -16.37 8.19 0.30
CA ALA A 219 -15.89 9.48 -0.21
C ALA A 219 -15.60 9.50 -1.74
N ASP A 220 -15.32 8.33 -2.31
CA ASP A 220 -15.00 8.12 -3.72
C ASP A 220 -16.21 7.79 -4.61
N GLY A 221 -17.42 7.82 -4.03
CA GLY A 221 -18.68 7.82 -4.78
C GLY A 221 -18.89 9.15 -5.52
N ARG A 222 -19.33 9.07 -6.78
CA ARG A 222 -19.63 10.24 -7.60
C ARG A 222 -20.88 10.01 -8.44
N CYS A 223 -21.50 11.12 -8.84
CA CYS A 223 -22.55 11.11 -9.84
C CYS A 223 -21.92 11.27 -11.22
N LEU A 224 -22.09 10.27 -12.09
CA LEU A 224 -21.63 10.29 -13.48
C LEU A 224 -22.80 9.83 -14.36
N ASP A 225 -23.11 10.60 -15.41
CA ASP A 225 -24.22 10.32 -16.31
C ASP A 225 -25.54 10.04 -15.56
N HIS A 226 -25.80 10.85 -14.53
CA HIS A 226 -26.94 10.73 -13.62
C HIS A 226 -27.01 9.45 -12.79
N LEU A 227 -25.94 8.67 -12.71
CA LEU A 227 -25.87 7.45 -11.92
C LEU A 227 -24.75 7.50 -10.88
N CYS A 228 -25.03 6.96 -9.69
CA CYS A 228 -24.03 6.83 -8.65
C CYS A 228 -23.06 5.71 -8.95
N VAL A 229 -21.80 6.07 -9.17
CA VAL A 229 -20.71 5.14 -9.52
C VAL A 229 -19.46 5.43 -8.69
N CYS A 230 -18.52 4.50 -8.71
CA CYS A 230 -17.19 4.75 -8.17
C CYS A 230 -16.38 5.64 -9.12
N ARG A 231 -15.48 6.46 -8.56
CA ARG A 231 -14.46 7.15 -9.37
C ARG A 231 -13.56 6.14 -10.09
N SER A 232 -12.89 6.57 -11.16
CA SER A 232 -12.05 5.69 -12.01
C SER A 232 -10.88 5.01 -11.30
N THR A 233 -10.45 5.49 -10.13
CA THR A 233 -9.39 4.86 -9.32
C THR A 233 -9.93 3.86 -8.29
N HIS A 234 -11.25 3.61 -8.30
CA HIS A 234 -11.94 2.74 -7.37
C HIS A 234 -12.87 1.79 -8.13
N TYR A 235 -13.14 0.63 -7.56
CA TYR A 235 -14.07 -0.35 -8.10
C TYR A 235 -15.20 -0.63 -7.08
N PRO A 236 -16.41 -1.02 -7.55
CA PRO A 236 -17.50 -1.38 -6.66
C PRO A 236 -17.22 -2.73 -5.99
N LYS A 237 -17.24 -2.76 -4.66
CA LYS A 237 -17.04 -3.94 -3.82
C LYS A 237 -18.27 -4.19 -2.94
N ARG A 238 -18.73 -5.43 -2.88
CA ARG A 238 -19.78 -5.88 -1.95
C ARG A 238 -19.21 -5.97 -0.53
N VAL A 239 -19.95 -5.43 0.43
CA VAL A 239 -19.60 -5.49 1.86
C VAL A 239 -20.83 -5.96 2.63
N ALA A 240 -20.64 -6.93 3.51
CA ALA A 240 -21.70 -7.36 4.43
C ALA A 240 -22.07 -6.18 5.34
N ASN A 241 -23.37 -6.02 5.59
CA ASN A 241 -23.88 -5.05 6.53
C ASN A 241 -23.52 -5.48 7.96
N GLU A 242 -22.49 -4.88 8.56
CA GLU A 242 -22.34 -4.82 10.01
C GLU A 242 -23.30 -3.75 10.55
N VAL A 243 -24.60 -3.95 10.39
CA VAL A 243 -25.58 -3.04 10.99
C VAL A 243 -25.66 -3.39 12.47
N ALA A 244 -24.92 -2.64 13.28
CA ALA A 244 -25.30 -2.41 14.66
C ALA A 244 -26.73 -1.88 14.64
N LYS A 245 -27.64 -2.62 15.28
CA LYS A 245 -29.03 -2.24 15.52
C LYS A 245 -29.03 -0.86 16.19
N ASP A 246 -29.22 0.21 15.42
CA ASP A 246 -29.77 1.45 15.96
C ASP A 246 -31.27 1.12 16.19
N GLU A 247 -31.64 0.93 17.46
CA GLU A 247 -33.02 0.71 17.91
C GLU A 247 -33.86 1.93 17.49
N ASN A 248 -34.47 1.88 16.29
CA ASN A 248 -35.70 2.60 15.88
C ASN A 248 -36.02 2.53 14.37
N ASP A 249 -35.33 1.73 13.55
CA ASP A 249 -35.77 1.49 12.16
C ASP A 249 -36.70 0.24 12.11
N ASP A 250 -37.96 0.44 12.47
CA ASP A 250 -39.06 -0.41 12.01
C ASP A 250 -39.23 -0.12 10.51
N LEU A 251 -38.67 -0.97 9.65
CA LEU A 251 -39.19 -1.35 8.32
C LEU A 251 -38.16 -2.25 7.60
N ASP A 252 -38.69 -3.41 7.16
CA ASP A 252 -38.12 -4.36 6.20
C ASP A 252 -37.00 -5.30 6.67
N ALA A 253 -37.43 -6.28 7.47
CA ALA A 253 -36.83 -7.60 7.57
C ALA A 253 -36.94 -8.38 6.24
N VAL A 254 -36.21 -7.98 5.18
CA VAL A 254 -35.97 -8.84 4.01
C VAL A 254 -34.58 -8.55 3.42
N ASN A 255 -33.79 -9.62 3.35
CA ASN A 255 -32.44 -9.74 2.81
C ASN A 255 -31.32 -9.10 3.64
N ASN A 256 -30.35 -9.94 3.97
CA ASN A 256 -29.00 -9.62 4.44
C ASN A 256 -28.34 -8.64 3.45
N LEU A 257 -28.75 -7.37 3.47
CA LEU A 257 -28.57 -6.43 2.38
C LEU A 257 -27.08 -6.12 2.23
N GLU A 258 -26.40 -6.85 1.37
CA GLU A 258 -25.05 -6.50 0.97
C GLU A 258 -25.08 -5.10 0.38
N ARG A 259 -24.27 -4.20 0.93
CA ARG A 259 -24.12 -2.85 0.38
C ARG A 259 -22.90 -2.81 -0.53
N ILE A 260 -23.00 -1.99 -1.57
CA ILE A 260 -21.86 -1.72 -2.46
C ILE A 260 -21.14 -0.49 -1.95
N THR A 261 -19.82 -0.59 -1.83
CA THR A 261 -18.94 0.54 -1.50
C THR A 261 -17.81 0.65 -2.52
N CYS A 262 -17.20 1.82 -2.64
CA CYS A 262 -16.06 2.01 -3.51
C CYS A 262 -14.76 1.66 -2.79
N ALA A 263 -14.05 0.66 -3.30
CA ALA A 263 -12.73 0.25 -2.82
C ALA A 263 -11.64 0.72 -3.80
N PRO A 264 -10.46 1.14 -3.31
CA PRO A 264 -9.38 1.60 -4.17
C PRO A 264 -8.88 0.47 -5.07
N ILE A 265 -8.58 0.79 -6.32
CA ILE A 265 -7.86 -0.11 -7.23
C ILE A 265 -6.41 -0.18 -6.76
N VAL A 266 -5.93 -1.38 -6.50
CA VAL A 266 -4.56 -1.62 -6.04
C VAL A 266 -3.64 -1.67 -7.27
N PRO A 267 -2.66 -0.76 -7.42
CA PRO A 267 -1.74 -0.78 -8.54
C PRO A 267 -0.66 -1.87 -8.36
N PHE A 268 -0.06 -2.31 -9.47
CA PHE A 268 1.17 -3.10 -9.45
C PHE A 268 2.27 -2.35 -8.68
N GLY A 269 3.03 -3.06 -7.84
CA GLY A 269 4.08 -2.50 -6.99
C GLY A 269 3.57 -1.78 -5.73
N ALA A 270 2.27 -1.82 -5.44
CA ALA A 270 1.74 -1.35 -4.16
C ALA A 270 2.31 -2.18 -3.00
N LEU A 271 2.64 -1.53 -1.89
CA LEU A 271 3.07 -2.23 -0.68
C LEU A 271 1.94 -3.08 -0.11
N CYS A 272 2.28 -4.30 0.31
CA CYS A 272 1.35 -5.26 0.87
C CYS A 272 1.99 -6.05 2.01
N ARG A 273 1.18 -6.51 2.95
CA ARG A 273 1.58 -7.45 4.02
C ARG A 273 1.28 -8.90 3.64
N ASN A 274 0.18 -9.09 2.93
CA ASN A 274 -0.30 -10.40 2.51
C ASN A 274 -1.10 -10.28 1.21
N ASP A 275 -1.45 -11.42 0.61
CA ASP A 275 -2.14 -11.46 -0.67
C ASP A 275 -3.49 -10.75 -0.68
N SER A 276 -4.22 -10.69 0.44
CA SER A 276 -5.56 -10.08 0.45
C SER A 276 -5.54 -8.58 0.19
N GLU A 277 -4.43 -7.92 0.50
CA GLU A 277 -4.20 -6.50 0.18
C GLU A 277 -3.96 -6.24 -1.30
N CYS A 278 -3.56 -7.27 -2.06
CA CYS A 278 -3.41 -7.20 -3.53
C CYS A 278 -4.64 -7.71 -4.28
N ARG A 279 -5.60 -8.32 -3.59
CA ARG A 279 -6.79 -8.91 -4.22
C ARG A 279 -7.87 -7.86 -4.40
N MET A 280 -8.25 -7.66 -5.65
CA MET A 280 -9.49 -6.97 -6.01
C MET A 280 -10.60 -8.00 -6.14
N GLN A 281 -11.74 -7.74 -5.51
CA GLN A 281 -12.95 -8.56 -5.60
C GLN A 281 -14.07 -7.73 -6.24
N PRO A 282 -13.99 -7.46 -7.56
CA PRO A 282 -15.07 -6.78 -8.26
C PRO A 282 -16.34 -7.65 -8.29
N MET A 283 -17.50 -7.00 -8.42
CA MET A 283 -18.81 -7.67 -8.30
C MET A 283 -19.01 -8.85 -9.25
N ASP A 284 -18.37 -8.83 -10.43
CA ASP A 284 -18.59 -9.84 -11.49
C ASP A 284 -17.76 -11.12 -11.31
N GLN A 285 -16.93 -11.20 -10.27
CA GLN A 285 -15.89 -12.23 -10.12
C GLN A 285 -16.16 -13.25 -9.01
N GLU A 286 -17.43 -13.55 -8.71
CA GLU A 286 -17.75 -14.60 -7.74
C GLU A 286 -17.45 -16.00 -8.31
N ASN A 287 -17.59 -16.21 -9.63
CA ASN A 287 -17.43 -17.52 -10.27
C ASN A 287 -16.23 -17.65 -11.24
N ALA A 288 -15.69 -16.55 -11.78
CA ALA A 288 -14.67 -16.63 -12.84
C ALA A 288 -13.23 -16.85 -12.31
N THR A 289 -12.89 -16.30 -11.13
CA THR A 289 -11.51 -16.35 -10.59
C THR A 289 -11.17 -17.64 -9.87
N ALA A 290 -12.15 -18.48 -9.51
CA ALA A 290 -11.89 -19.72 -8.78
C ALA A 290 -10.97 -20.69 -9.57
N SER A 291 -11.08 -20.73 -10.90
CA SER A 291 -10.24 -21.62 -11.73
C SER A 291 -8.96 -20.96 -12.26
N ILE A 292 -8.88 -19.64 -12.34
CA ILE A 292 -7.77 -18.93 -13.02
C ILE A 292 -6.70 -18.41 -12.04
N GLY A 293 -7.03 -18.40 -10.73
CA GLY A 293 -6.19 -17.79 -9.71
C GLY A 293 -6.27 -16.27 -9.75
N HIS A 294 -5.89 -15.63 -8.64
CA HIS A 294 -5.93 -14.16 -8.55
C HIS A 294 -4.81 -13.54 -9.41
N PRO A 295 -5.06 -12.39 -10.06
CA PRO A 295 -4.09 -11.77 -10.96
C PRO A 295 -2.85 -11.24 -10.23
N MET A 296 -3.03 -10.77 -8.99
CA MET A 296 -1.95 -10.24 -8.16
C MET A 296 -1.84 -10.98 -6.83
N VAL A 297 -0.61 -11.13 -6.36
CA VAL A 297 -0.22 -11.71 -5.07
C VAL A 297 0.82 -10.81 -4.41
N CYS A 298 0.96 -10.92 -3.09
CA CYS A 298 1.94 -10.17 -2.36
C CYS A 298 3.27 -10.92 -2.36
N ASN A 299 4.28 -10.37 -3.06
CA ASN A 299 5.60 -10.96 -3.17
C ASN A 299 6.66 -9.95 -2.72
N TRP A 300 7.49 -10.33 -1.73
CA TRP A 300 8.49 -9.46 -1.14
C TRP A 300 7.95 -8.09 -0.71
N GLY A 301 6.75 -8.09 -0.12
CA GLY A 301 6.10 -6.90 0.42
C GLY A 301 5.47 -5.99 -0.65
N GLU A 302 5.44 -6.39 -1.91
CA GLU A 302 4.83 -5.64 -3.02
C GLU A 302 3.84 -6.49 -3.83
N CYS A 303 2.79 -5.86 -4.33
CA CYS A 303 1.81 -6.51 -5.18
C CYS A 303 2.40 -6.77 -6.57
N SER A 304 2.59 -8.05 -6.91
CA SER A 304 3.12 -8.50 -8.19
C SER A 304 2.17 -9.46 -8.89
N CYS A 305 2.35 -9.66 -10.20
CA CYS A 305 1.56 -10.65 -10.93
C CYS A 305 1.79 -12.07 -10.38
N SER A 306 0.71 -12.86 -10.33
CA SER A 306 0.80 -14.27 -9.99
C SER A 306 1.46 -15.06 -11.13
N LYS A 307 1.87 -16.31 -10.86
CA LYS A 307 2.57 -17.16 -11.84
C LYS A 307 1.77 -17.45 -13.12
N THR A 308 0.46 -17.28 -13.08
CA THR A 308 -0.45 -17.47 -14.23
C THR A 308 -0.70 -16.17 -15.01
N HIS A 309 -0.09 -15.06 -14.61
CA HIS A 309 -0.29 -13.75 -15.21
C HIS A 309 1.04 -13.10 -15.58
N ARG A 310 1.07 -12.35 -16.69
CA ARG A 310 2.21 -11.52 -17.10
C ARG A 310 1.88 -10.04 -16.89
N LEU A 311 2.91 -9.23 -16.66
CA LEU A 311 2.76 -7.79 -16.58
C LEU A 311 2.71 -7.18 -18.00
N GLU A 312 1.66 -6.44 -18.30
CA GLU A 312 1.46 -5.71 -19.55
C GLU A 312 0.72 -4.40 -19.22
N ASP A 313 1.30 -3.24 -19.60
CA ASP A 313 0.77 -1.90 -19.28
C ASP A 313 0.36 -1.70 -17.81
N ASN A 314 1.24 -2.11 -16.87
CA ASN A 314 1.01 -2.08 -15.42
C ASN A 314 -0.20 -2.90 -14.94
N LYS A 315 -0.69 -3.83 -15.76
CA LYS A 315 -1.79 -4.76 -15.42
C LYS A 315 -1.31 -6.20 -15.54
N CYS A 316 -1.84 -7.07 -14.68
CA CYS A 316 -1.56 -8.49 -14.73
C CYS A 316 -2.58 -9.18 -15.64
N VAL A 317 -2.13 -9.64 -16.81
CA VAL A 317 -2.95 -10.30 -17.83
C VAL A 317 -2.73 -11.80 -17.77
N PHE A 318 -3.80 -12.58 -17.77
CA PHE A 318 -3.73 -14.05 -17.72
C PHE A 318 -2.98 -14.60 -18.94
N VAL A 319 -2.08 -15.55 -18.70
CA VAL A 319 -1.38 -16.29 -19.74
C VAL A 319 -1.89 -17.73 -19.72
N GLU A 320 -2.57 -18.13 -20.78
CA GLU A 320 -2.99 -19.51 -20.95
C GLU A 320 -1.74 -20.37 -21.23
N ASN A 321 -1.33 -21.16 -20.23
CA ASN A 321 -0.27 -22.15 -20.40
C ASN A 321 -0.74 -23.26 -21.35
N SER A 322 -0.71 -23.02 -22.65
CA SER A 322 -0.97 -24.01 -23.70
C SER A 322 0.14 -25.07 -23.85
N ALA A 323 1.08 -25.14 -22.90
CA ALA A 323 2.18 -26.11 -22.91
C ALA A 323 1.74 -27.56 -22.62
N THR A 324 0.54 -27.81 -22.09
CA THR A 324 0.09 -29.18 -21.80
C THR A 324 -0.51 -29.90 -23.02
N ASN A 325 -0.90 -29.20 -24.09
CA ASN A 325 -1.52 -29.88 -25.24
C ASN A 325 -0.50 -30.41 -26.28
N TYR A 326 0.76 -29.96 -26.23
CA TYR A 326 1.82 -30.52 -27.09
C TYR A 326 2.33 -31.87 -26.60
N GLN A 327 2.28 -32.17 -25.29
CA GLN A 327 2.77 -33.45 -24.79
C GLN A 327 1.86 -34.62 -25.18
N LEU A 328 0.54 -34.44 -25.21
CA LEU A 328 -0.35 -35.53 -25.60
C LEU A 328 -0.27 -35.84 -27.11
N ARG A 329 -0.11 -34.82 -27.97
CA ARG A 329 0.15 -35.03 -29.40
C ARG A 329 1.51 -35.67 -29.68
N GLY A 330 2.54 -35.31 -28.91
CA GLY A 330 3.86 -35.94 -29.01
C GLY A 330 3.86 -37.42 -28.65
N PHE A 331 3.16 -37.80 -27.57
CA PHE A 331 3.05 -39.21 -27.16
C PHE A 331 2.22 -40.07 -28.13
N VAL A 332 1.12 -39.54 -28.68
CA VAL A 332 0.35 -40.26 -29.70
C VAL A 332 1.17 -40.44 -30.98
N ALA A 333 1.94 -39.44 -31.41
CA ALA A 333 2.83 -39.56 -32.56
C ALA A 333 3.93 -40.63 -32.33
N PHE A 334 4.52 -40.68 -31.13
CA PHE A 334 5.51 -41.71 -30.79
C PHE A 334 4.92 -43.12 -30.75
N LEU A 335 3.72 -43.29 -30.19
CA LEU A 335 3.05 -44.59 -30.20
C LEU A 335 2.68 -45.04 -31.62
N CYS A 336 2.21 -44.14 -32.48
CA CYS A 336 1.93 -44.48 -33.89
C CYS A 336 3.19 -44.93 -34.65
N ILE A 337 4.33 -44.29 -34.42
CA ILE A 337 5.59 -44.69 -35.08
C ILE A 337 6.07 -46.06 -34.57
N GLN A 338 5.94 -46.35 -33.27
CA GLN A 338 6.32 -47.67 -32.75
C GLN A 338 5.44 -48.79 -33.29
N PHE A 339 4.13 -48.57 -33.47
CA PHE A 339 3.28 -49.59 -34.09
C PHE A 339 3.63 -49.86 -35.56
N THR A 340 4.07 -48.85 -36.32
CA THR A 340 4.53 -49.09 -37.71
C THR A 340 5.86 -49.85 -37.79
N MET A 341 6.70 -49.75 -36.77
CA MET A 341 8.00 -50.43 -36.72
C MET A 341 7.91 -51.89 -36.27
N ILE A 342 6.81 -52.31 -35.64
CA ILE A 342 6.58 -53.71 -35.23
C ILE A 342 5.89 -54.51 -36.35
N LEU A 343 5.29 -53.84 -37.34
CA LEU A 343 4.56 -54.47 -38.45
C LEU A 343 5.36 -54.59 -39.76
N TYR A 344 6.67 -54.34 -39.72
CA TYR A 344 7.59 -54.54 -40.85
C TYR A 344 8.66 -55.58 -40.49
#